data_AF-A0A2L2WUZ4-F1
#
_entry.id   AF-A0A2L2WUZ4-F1
#
_cell.length_a   1.000
_cell.length_b   1.000
_cell.length_c   1.000
_cell.angle_alpha   90.00
_cell.angle_beta   90.00
_cell.angle_gamma   90.00
#
_symmetry.space_group_name_H-M   'P 1'
#
loop_
_entity.id
_entity.type
_entity.pdbx_description
1 polymer ?
#
loop_
_entity_poly.entity_id
_entity_poly.type
_entity_poly.pdbx_seq_one_letter_code
_entity_poly.pdbx_strand_id
1 'polypeptide(L)'
;MAQYQVRSGQNIYDVAMTLYGSVEGIFDLLTSNSWLNMETPLTYGMVLNYHEEFVINKNIVIWLKDNNVLVKNGEHIYNYLDVESFIKNHIQLYHSNLYNSLSLMSSDEQNMYWESLYTPRLVVHQQGQTSNMIVKLKPEKHMIVEWGDYSTPQIVEGEEELEVEHCYKGNGEHIITLYGDFEFEKLDLRELNGVYYPLGTIYADTFLSDLKIEDLNKLIITQ
;
A
#
# COMPACT_ATOMS: atom_id res chain seq x y z
N MET A 1 -14.67 -32.69 -22.51
CA MET A 1 -13.54 -31.97 -21.90
C MET A 1 -12.78 -31.22 -22.98
N ALA A 2 -12.73 -29.91 -22.82
CA ALA A 2 -11.92 -28.99 -23.62
C ALA A 2 -10.59 -28.71 -22.89
N GLN A 3 -9.66 -28.09 -23.61
CA GLN A 3 -8.35 -27.71 -23.08
C GLN A 3 -8.15 -26.20 -23.19
N TYR A 4 -7.62 -25.61 -22.13
CA TYR A 4 -7.25 -24.20 -22.08
C TYR A 4 -5.75 -24.07 -21.84
N GLN A 5 -5.08 -23.29 -22.68
CA GLN A 5 -3.68 -22.96 -22.50
C GLN A 5 -3.57 -21.66 -21.70
N VAL A 6 -2.96 -21.74 -20.51
CA VAL A 6 -2.72 -20.61 -19.61
C VAL A 6 -1.90 -19.53 -20.32
N ARG A 7 -2.38 -18.29 -20.25
CA ARG A 7 -1.66 -17.11 -20.76
C ARG A 7 -0.79 -16.51 -19.65
N SER A 8 0.30 -15.85 -20.04
CA SER A 8 1.20 -15.17 -19.10
C SER A 8 0.42 -14.16 -18.24
N GLY A 9 0.67 -14.17 -16.92
CA GLY A 9 0.00 -13.31 -15.94
C GLY A 9 -1.42 -13.74 -15.54
N GLN A 10 -1.82 -14.99 -15.79
CA GLN A 10 -3.09 -15.54 -15.30
C GLN A 10 -2.87 -16.43 -14.08
N ASN A 11 -3.65 -16.18 -13.02
CA ASN A 11 -3.82 -17.11 -11.92
C ASN A 11 -5.09 -17.98 -12.11
N ILE A 12 -5.35 -18.93 -11.20
CA ILE A 12 -6.49 -19.85 -11.32
C ILE A 12 -7.86 -19.14 -11.33
N TYR A 13 -7.98 -18.00 -10.64
CA TYR A 13 -9.20 -17.19 -10.62
C TYR A 13 -9.45 -16.52 -11.98
N ASP A 14 -8.38 -16.01 -12.61
CA ASP A 14 -8.45 -15.40 -13.94
C ASP A 14 -8.93 -16.40 -14.98
N VAL A 15 -8.41 -17.64 -14.91
CA VAL A 15 -8.81 -18.72 -15.82
C VAL A 15 -10.26 -19.13 -15.56
N ALA A 16 -10.68 -19.24 -14.30
CA ALA A 16 -12.06 -19.54 -13.97
C ALA A 16 -13.04 -18.46 -14.47
N MET A 17 -12.68 -17.18 -14.30
CA MET A 17 -13.49 -16.08 -14.84
C MET A 17 -13.56 -16.12 -16.37
N THR A 18 -12.44 -16.43 -17.03
CA THR A 18 -12.36 -16.53 -18.50
C THR A 18 -13.25 -17.65 -19.05
N LEU A 19 -13.22 -18.83 -18.40
CA LEU A 19 -13.89 -20.02 -18.91
C LEU A 19 -15.35 -20.12 -18.48
N TYR A 20 -15.68 -19.69 -17.26
CA TYR A 20 -17.01 -19.91 -16.66
C TYR A 20 -17.75 -18.62 -16.33
N GLY A 21 -17.10 -17.45 -16.39
CA GLY A 21 -17.70 -16.17 -16.00
C GLY A 21 -17.96 -16.05 -14.50
N SER A 22 -17.37 -16.93 -13.69
CA SER A 22 -17.49 -16.97 -12.23
C SER A 22 -16.24 -17.63 -11.63
N VAL A 23 -15.83 -17.16 -10.45
CA VAL A 23 -14.75 -17.79 -9.67
C VAL A 23 -15.11 -19.21 -9.21
N GLU A 24 -16.39 -19.55 -9.13
CA GLU A 24 -16.86 -20.91 -8.79
C GLU A 24 -16.40 -21.95 -9.83
N GLY A 25 -16.06 -21.53 -11.05
CA GLY A 25 -15.48 -22.40 -12.08
C GLY A 25 -14.17 -23.08 -11.66
N ILE A 26 -13.51 -22.59 -10.60
CA ILE A 26 -12.34 -23.24 -9.99
C ILE A 26 -12.65 -24.68 -9.59
N PHE A 27 -13.86 -24.98 -9.11
CA PHE A 27 -14.19 -26.36 -8.70
C PHE A 27 -14.11 -27.35 -9.85
N ASP A 28 -14.56 -26.96 -11.05
CA ASP A 28 -14.42 -27.81 -12.24
C ASP A 28 -12.93 -27.95 -12.65
N LEU A 29 -12.16 -26.86 -12.59
CA LEU A 29 -10.72 -26.90 -12.88
C LEU A 29 -9.96 -27.84 -11.93
N LEU A 30 -10.24 -27.78 -10.63
CA LEU A 30 -9.60 -28.63 -9.62
C LEU A 30 -9.97 -30.11 -9.79
N THR A 31 -11.23 -30.40 -10.08
CA THR A 31 -11.71 -31.78 -10.29
C THR A 31 -11.25 -32.37 -11.63
N SER A 32 -11.07 -31.54 -12.65
CA SER A 32 -10.63 -31.93 -13.98
C SER A 32 -9.10 -32.08 -14.11
N ASN A 33 -8.33 -31.61 -13.13
CA ASN A 33 -6.86 -31.64 -13.16
C ASN A 33 -6.31 -32.10 -11.81
N SER A 34 -5.99 -33.40 -11.69
CA SER A 34 -5.57 -34.00 -10.41
C SER A 34 -4.28 -33.43 -9.81
N TRP A 35 -3.46 -32.73 -10.61
CA TRP A 35 -2.24 -32.06 -10.18
C TRP A 35 -2.47 -30.61 -9.72
N LEU A 36 -3.63 -30.04 -10.05
CA LEU A 36 -3.97 -28.65 -9.76
C LEU A 36 -4.56 -28.54 -8.35
N ASN A 37 -4.05 -27.58 -7.59
CA ASN A 37 -4.63 -27.17 -6.31
C ASN A 37 -4.61 -25.62 -6.21
N MET A 38 -5.17 -25.09 -5.12
CA MET A 38 -5.29 -23.64 -4.90
C MET A 38 -3.95 -22.92 -4.78
N GLU A 39 -2.88 -23.62 -4.43
CA GLU A 39 -1.53 -23.07 -4.25
C GLU A 39 -0.65 -23.25 -5.49
N THR A 40 -1.16 -23.93 -6.52
CA THR A 40 -0.38 -24.24 -7.71
C THR A 40 -0.17 -22.99 -8.56
N PRO A 41 1.09 -22.51 -8.73
CA PRO A 41 1.35 -21.37 -9.57
C PRO A 41 1.14 -21.74 -11.04
N LEU A 42 0.23 -21.04 -11.70
CA LEU A 42 -0.02 -21.21 -13.13
C LEU A 42 1.03 -20.43 -13.94
N THR A 43 1.68 -21.10 -14.89
CA THR A 43 2.66 -20.49 -15.78
C THR A 43 2.22 -20.56 -17.24
N TYR A 44 2.75 -19.65 -18.06
CA TYR A 44 2.43 -19.61 -19.49
C TYR A 44 2.66 -20.98 -20.15
N GLY A 45 1.67 -21.43 -20.91
CA GLY A 45 1.74 -22.68 -21.66
C GLY A 45 1.30 -23.91 -20.89
N MET A 46 1.03 -23.81 -19.58
CA MET A 46 0.33 -24.88 -18.85
C MET A 46 -1.04 -25.14 -19.50
N VAL A 47 -1.45 -26.41 -19.53
CA VAL A 47 -2.71 -26.84 -20.12
C VAL A 47 -3.65 -27.33 -19.02
N LEU A 48 -4.83 -26.70 -18.91
CA LEU A 48 -5.88 -27.10 -18.00
C LEU A 48 -7.01 -27.80 -18.77
N ASN A 49 -7.45 -28.95 -18.28
CA ASN A 49 -8.66 -29.61 -18.75
C ASN A 49 -9.88 -28.97 -18.07
N TYR A 50 -10.97 -28.81 -18.82
CA TYR A 50 -12.20 -28.24 -18.30
C TYR A 50 -13.44 -28.72 -19.07
N HIS A 51 -14.61 -28.48 -18.53
CA HIS A 51 -15.90 -28.78 -19.16
C HIS A 51 -16.56 -27.49 -19.67
N GLU A 52 -16.67 -27.36 -21.00
CA GLU A 52 -17.26 -26.19 -21.65
C GLU A 52 -18.77 -26.06 -21.41
N GLU A 53 -19.42 -27.14 -21.00
CA GLU A 53 -20.84 -27.19 -20.63
C GLU A 53 -21.14 -26.61 -19.25
N PHE A 54 -20.13 -26.47 -18.36
CA PHE A 54 -20.29 -25.96 -16.99
C PHE A 54 -20.18 -24.44 -16.87
N VAL A 55 -20.29 -23.70 -17.99
CA VAL A 55 -20.29 -22.23 -17.96
C VAL A 55 -21.39 -21.71 -17.03
N ILE A 56 -20.98 -21.02 -15.96
CA ILE A 56 -21.88 -20.53 -14.91
C ILE A 56 -22.55 -19.23 -15.36
N ASN A 57 -21.76 -18.25 -15.80
CA ASN A 57 -22.26 -16.99 -16.34
C ASN A 57 -21.91 -16.84 -17.81
N LYS A 58 -22.81 -17.35 -18.65
CA LYS A 58 -22.64 -17.37 -20.11
C LYS A 58 -22.54 -15.98 -20.72
N ASN A 59 -23.25 -14.99 -20.18
CA ASN A 59 -23.22 -13.62 -20.70
C ASN A 59 -21.85 -12.98 -20.51
N ILE A 60 -21.20 -13.20 -19.36
CA ILE A 60 -19.84 -12.71 -19.10
C ILE A 60 -18.84 -13.38 -20.05
N VAL A 61 -18.88 -14.70 -20.19
CA VAL A 61 -17.96 -15.43 -21.08
C VAL A 61 -18.10 -14.97 -22.53
N ILE A 62 -19.34 -14.80 -23.02
CA ILE A 62 -19.59 -14.28 -24.36
C ILE A 62 -19.07 -12.85 -24.49
N TRP A 63 -19.36 -11.97 -23.53
CA TRP A 63 -18.89 -10.59 -23.58
C TRP A 63 -17.36 -10.49 -23.60
N LEU A 64 -16.67 -11.25 -22.75
CA LEU A 64 -15.21 -11.29 -22.71
C LEU A 64 -14.64 -11.73 -24.07
N LYS A 65 -15.23 -12.78 -24.66
CA LYS A 65 -14.81 -13.31 -25.96
C LYS A 65 -15.06 -12.31 -27.10
N ASP A 66 -16.26 -11.75 -27.17
CA ASP A 66 -16.67 -10.83 -28.24
C ASP A 66 -15.88 -9.51 -28.19
N ASN A 67 -15.44 -9.09 -27.01
CA ASN A 67 -14.63 -7.88 -26.81
C ASN A 67 -13.12 -8.16 -26.75
N ASN A 68 -12.68 -9.40 -27.01
CA ASN A 68 -11.27 -9.81 -26.94
C ASN A 68 -10.58 -9.43 -25.60
N VAL A 69 -11.33 -9.54 -24.50
CA VAL A 69 -10.85 -9.24 -23.15
C VAL A 69 -10.26 -10.52 -22.55
N LEU A 70 -8.98 -10.46 -22.21
CA LEU A 70 -8.28 -11.52 -21.51
C LEU A 70 -8.20 -11.16 -20.03
N VAL A 71 -8.89 -11.91 -19.16
CA VAL A 71 -8.84 -11.69 -17.71
C VAL A 71 -7.46 -12.07 -17.20
N LYS A 72 -6.79 -11.10 -16.58
CA LYS A 72 -5.48 -11.22 -15.95
C LYS A 72 -5.40 -10.28 -14.76
N ASN A 73 -5.46 -10.84 -13.57
CA ASN A 73 -5.07 -10.16 -12.34
C ASN A 73 -3.70 -10.66 -11.86
N GLY A 74 -3.22 -11.78 -12.42
CA GLY A 74 -2.13 -12.62 -11.93
C GLY A 74 -0.70 -12.07 -12.00
N GLU A 75 -0.46 -10.85 -11.52
CA GLU A 75 0.82 -10.41 -10.92
C GLU A 75 0.67 -9.31 -9.84
N HIS A 76 -0.54 -8.80 -9.56
CA HIS A 76 -0.72 -7.94 -8.38
C HIS A 76 -0.87 -8.83 -7.14
N ILE A 77 0.25 -9.37 -6.66
CA ILE A 77 0.40 -9.49 -5.21
C ILE A 77 0.30 -8.05 -4.75
N TYR A 78 -0.86 -7.67 -4.22
CA TYR A 78 -0.87 -6.53 -3.32
C TYR A 78 0.05 -6.96 -2.19
N ASN A 79 1.31 -6.52 -2.25
CA ASN A 79 2.06 -6.32 -1.03
C ASN A 79 1.27 -5.24 -0.32
N TYR A 80 0.21 -5.64 0.38
CA TYR A 80 -0.43 -4.77 1.33
C TYR A 80 0.71 -4.37 2.25
N LEU A 81 1.02 -3.08 2.24
CA LEU A 81 2.04 -2.59 3.12
C LEU A 81 1.54 -2.82 4.55
N ASP A 82 2.10 -3.83 5.19
CA ASP A 82 1.91 -4.04 6.62
C ASP A 82 2.81 -3.02 7.34
N VAL A 83 2.28 -1.80 7.48
CA VAL A 83 2.96 -0.68 8.14
C VAL A 83 3.35 -1.06 9.56
N GLU A 84 2.50 -1.82 10.27
CA GLU A 84 2.78 -2.28 11.62
C GLU A 84 4.02 -3.18 11.64
N SER A 85 4.04 -4.23 10.81
CA SER A 85 5.20 -5.13 10.72
C SER A 85 6.46 -4.40 10.26
N PHE A 86 6.33 -3.49 9.30
CA PHE A 86 7.45 -2.67 8.80
C PHE A 86 8.08 -1.83 9.93
N ILE A 87 7.26 -1.09 10.68
CA ILE A 87 7.72 -0.24 11.79
C ILE A 87 8.30 -1.07 12.93
N LYS A 88 7.64 -2.16 13.34
CA LYS A 88 8.13 -3.03 14.41
C LYS A 88 9.50 -3.61 14.08
N ASN A 89 9.69 -4.07 12.85
CA ASN A 89 10.99 -4.56 12.39
C ASN A 89 12.07 -3.47 12.43
N HIS A 90 11.76 -2.24 12.00
CA HIS A 90 12.70 -1.11 12.08
C HIS A 90 13.11 -0.79 13.52
N ILE A 91 12.13 -0.61 14.42
CA ILE A 91 12.39 -0.31 15.84
C ILE A 91 13.18 -1.44 16.50
N GLN A 92 12.91 -2.71 16.17
CA GLN A 92 13.67 -3.83 16.71
C GLN A 92 15.15 -3.80 16.26
N LEU A 93 15.42 -3.45 15.00
CA LEU A 93 16.77 -3.46 14.42
C LEU A 93 17.61 -2.25 14.83
N TYR A 94 17.01 -1.06 14.80
CA TYR A 94 17.75 0.20 14.97
C TYR A 94 17.56 0.83 16.36
N HIS A 95 16.48 0.50 17.06
CA HIS A 95 16.13 1.04 18.38
C HIS A 95 15.93 -0.08 19.42
N SER A 96 16.83 -1.06 19.42
CA SER A 96 16.70 -2.28 20.23
C SER A 96 16.53 -2.04 21.74
N ASN A 97 17.13 -0.97 22.29
CA ASN A 97 16.95 -0.58 23.68
C ASN A 97 15.49 -0.19 23.98
N LEU A 98 14.88 0.61 23.10
CA LEU A 98 13.48 1.00 23.18
C LEU A 98 12.58 -0.22 23.02
N TYR A 99 12.83 -1.05 22.00
CA TYR A 99 12.10 -2.31 21.78
C TYR A 99 12.10 -3.21 23.03
N ASN A 100 13.27 -3.41 23.64
CA ASN A 100 13.40 -4.20 24.85
C ASN A 100 12.66 -3.56 26.04
N SER A 101 12.69 -2.24 26.18
CA SER A 101 11.97 -1.54 27.24
C SER A 101 10.45 -1.67 27.11
N LEU A 102 9.90 -1.63 25.88
CA LEU A 102 8.49 -1.83 25.61
C LEU A 102 8.02 -3.22 26.05
N SER A 103 8.86 -4.25 25.88
CA SER A 103 8.53 -5.62 26.33
C SER A 103 8.34 -5.77 27.84
N LEU A 104 8.82 -4.81 28.63
CA LEU A 104 8.65 -4.75 30.09
C LEU A 104 7.36 -4.04 30.53
N MET A 105 6.68 -3.36 29.60
CA MET A 105 5.43 -2.64 29.84
C MET A 105 4.22 -3.58 29.75
N SER A 106 3.06 -3.12 30.23
CA SER A 106 1.80 -3.84 30.06
C SER A 106 1.39 -3.94 28.59
N SER A 107 0.54 -4.92 28.24
CA SER A 107 0.05 -5.07 26.87
C SER A 107 -0.67 -3.82 26.35
N ASP A 108 -1.41 -3.12 27.21
CA ASP A 108 -2.13 -1.91 26.82
C ASP A 108 -1.17 -0.76 26.50
N GLU A 109 -0.11 -0.57 27.30
CA GLU A 109 0.94 0.43 27.04
C GLU A 109 1.70 0.12 25.74
N GLN A 110 2.03 -1.15 25.50
CA GLN A 110 2.65 -1.57 24.25
C GLN A 110 1.75 -1.27 23.05
N ASN A 111 0.46 -1.62 23.14
CA ASN A 111 -0.49 -1.36 22.06
C ASN A 111 -0.62 0.13 21.79
N MET A 112 -0.78 0.96 22.82
CA MET A 112 -0.85 2.42 22.67
C MET A 112 0.40 3.00 22.00
N TYR A 113 1.59 2.53 22.39
CA TYR A 113 2.83 2.96 21.76
C TYR A 113 2.87 2.59 20.27
N TRP A 114 2.61 1.33 19.94
CA TRP A 114 2.66 0.89 18.55
C TRP A 114 1.58 1.56 17.68
N GLU A 115 0.35 1.68 18.20
CA GLU A 115 -0.74 2.41 17.54
C GLU A 115 -0.35 3.85 17.23
N SER A 116 0.37 4.52 18.12
CA SER A 116 0.84 5.89 17.86
C SER A 116 1.78 5.99 16.66
N LEU A 117 2.48 4.90 16.31
CA LEU A 117 3.43 4.88 15.19
C LEU A 117 2.79 4.46 13.86
N TYR A 118 1.82 3.55 13.85
CA TYR A 118 1.18 3.08 12.61
C TYR A 118 -0.22 3.65 12.35
N THR A 119 -0.69 4.59 13.17
CA THR A 119 -1.93 5.34 12.89
C THR A 119 -1.63 6.48 11.90
N PRO A 120 -2.36 6.59 10.76
CA PRO A 120 -2.21 7.70 9.83
C PRO A 120 -2.44 9.06 10.51
N ARG A 121 -1.57 10.04 10.25
CA ARG A 121 -1.68 11.40 10.82
C ARG A 121 -1.71 12.52 9.79
N LEU A 122 -1.19 12.31 8.59
CA LEU A 122 -1.32 13.23 7.45
C LEU A 122 -1.53 12.43 6.18
N VAL A 123 -2.44 12.89 5.32
CA VAL A 123 -2.61 12.35 3.97
C VAL A 123 -2.35 13.45 2.95
N VAL A 124 -1.60 13.16 1.90
CA VAL A 124 -1.33 14.08 0.79
C VAL A 124 -1.91 13.48 -0.49
N HIS A 125 -2.84 14.19 -1.11
CA HIS A 125 -3.24 13.95 -2.49
C HIS A 125 -2.18 14.57 -3.40
N GLN A 126 -1.20 13.77 -3.79
CA GLN A 126 -0.06 14.18 -4.58
C GLN A 126 -0.47 14.40 -6.04
N GLN A 127 0.18 15.38 -6.68
CA GLN A 127 0.05 15.65 -8.11
C GLN A 127 1.41 15.73 -8.79
N GLY A 128 1.49 15.26 -10.02
CA GLY A 128 2.72 15.32 -10.83
C GLY A 128 3.62 14.11 -10.61
N GLN A 129 4.91 14.26 -10.91
CA GLN A 129 5.87 13.14 -10.89
C GLN A 129 6.86 13.21 -9.72
N THR A 130 6.87 14.30 -8.97
CA THR A 130 7.79 14.49 -7.85
C THR A 130 7.03 15.00 -6.64
N SER A 131 7.44 14.54 -5.47
CA SER A 131 7.00 15.05 -4.17
C SER A 131 8.25 15.43 -3.38
N ASN A 132 8.28 16.62 -2.80
CA ASN A 132 9.38 17.09 -1.97
C ASN A 132 8.86 17.83 -0.75
N MET A 133 9.45 17.55 0.41
CA MET A 133 9.24 18.31 1.63
C MET A 133 10.55 18.41 2.41
N ILE A 134 10.72 19.52 3.14
CA ILE A 134 11.85 19.67 4.08
C ILE A 134 11.31 19.50 5.50
N VAL A 135 11.91 18.58 6.24
CA VAL A 135 11.50 18.26 7.61
C VAL A 135 12.70 18.31 8.55
N LYS A 136 12.46 18.77 9.77
CA LYS A 136 13.36 18.59 10.90
C LYS A 136 12.52 18.12 12.08
N LEU A 137 12.78 16.90 12.55
CA LEU A 137 12.02 16.29 13.65
C LEU A 137 12.56 16.74 15.00
N LYS A 138 11.69 16.75 16.01
CA LYS A 138 12.12 16.84 17.42
C LYS A 138 12.84 15.54 17.83
N PRO A 139 13.68 15.56 18.87
CA PRO A 139 14.42 14.38 19.32
C PRO A 139 13.51 13.17 19.59
N GLU A 140 14.00 11.97 19.27
CA GLU A 140 13.33 10.68 19.49
C GLU A 140 11.97 10.51 18.77
N LYS A 141 11.68 11.35 17.76
CA LYS A 141 10.47 11.25 16.95
C LYS A 141 10.70 10.50 15.65
N HIS A 142 9.63 9.86 15.17
CA HIS A 142 9.64 9.06 13.96
C HIS A 142 8.54 9.54 13.00
N MET A 143 8.90 9.69 11.74
CA MET A 143 7.96 9.90 10.65
C MET A 143 8.13 8.79 9.62
N ILE A 144 7.03 8.17 9.21
CA ILE A 144 7.03 7.13 8.19
C ILE A 144 6.24 7.65 6.99
N VAL A 145 6.84 7.60 5.82
CA VAL A 145 6.27 8.09 4.56
C VAL A 145 5.92 6.91 3.67
N GLU A 146 4.64 6.68 3.45
CA GLU A 146 4.11 5.73 2.48
C GLU A 146 3.69 6.49 1.22
N TRP A 147 4.34 6.21 0.09
CA TRP A 147 4.28 7.09 -1.09
C TRP A 147 3.05 6.90 -1.98
N GLY A 148 2.24 5.86 -1.77
CA GLY A 148 1.05 5.60 -2.59
C GLY A 148 1.34 5.03 -3.98
N ASP A 149 2.54 4.49 -4.22
CA ASP A 149 2.95 3.88 -5.49
C ASP A 149 3.60 2.50 -5.33
N TYR A 150 3.41 1.87 -4.17
CA TYR A 150 4.00 0.58 -3.77
C TYR A 150 5.53 0.57 -3.65
N SER A 151 6.19 1.72 -3.67
CA SER A 151 7.59 1.81 -3.26
C SER A 151 7.74 1.49 -1.76
N THR A 152 8.96 1.09 -1.37
CA THR A 152 9.27 0.86 0.05
C THR A 152 9.06 2.15 0.83
N PRO A 153 8.33 2.12 1.97
CA PRO A 153 8.15 3.31 2.79
C PRO A 153 9.49 3.84 3.30
N GLN A 154 9.57 5.15 3.46
CA GLN A 154 10.74 5.80 4.02
C GLN A 154 10.50 6.08 5.50
N ILE A 155 11.48 5.75 6.35
CA ILE A 155 11.51 6.18 7.74
C ILE A 155 12.43 7.39 7.83
N VAL A 156 11.93 8.44 8.45
CA VAL A 156 12.63 9.69 8.74
C VAL A 156 12.75 9.81 10.25
N GLU A 157 13.99 9.93 10.72
CA GLU A 157 14.37 9.99 12.12
C GLU A 157 15.67 10.79 12.26
N GLY A 158 16.00 11.21 13.48
CA GLY A 158 17.17 12.03 13.77
C GLY A 158 16.85 13.53 13.89
N GLU A 159 17.87 14.31 14.23
CA GLU A 159 17.74 15.73 14.62
C GLU A 159 18.19 16.71 13.52
N GLU A 160 18.63 16.19 12.37
CA GLU A 160 19.09 17.01 11.25
C GLU A 160 17.91 17.45 10.37
N GLU A 161 18.07 18.58 9.68
CA GLU A 161 17.14 19.00 8.63
C GLU A 161 17.35 18.11 7.39
N LEU A 162 16.27 17.48 6.92
CA LEU A 162 16.29 16.52 5.83
C LEU A 162 15.33 16.93 4.73
N GLU A 163 15.80 16.79 3.49
CA GLU A 163 14.97 16.83 2.30
C GLU A 163 14.43 15.43 2.04
N VAL A 164 13.09 15.31 1.97
CA VAL A 164 12.37 14.06 1.80
C VAL A 164 11.66 14.11 0.46
N GLU A 165 12.29 13.48 -0.54
CA GLU A 165 11.86 13.50 -1.93
C GLU A 165 11.50 12.10 -2.44
N HIS A 166 10.48 12.04 -3.32
CA HIS A 166 10.16 10.85 -4.09
C HIS A 166 9.82 11.18 -5.54
N CYS A 167 10.23 10.29 -6.45
CA CYS A 167 9.99 10.38 -7.89
C CYS A 167 9.12 9.22 -8.37
N TYR A 168 7.94 9.52 -8.90
CA TYR A 168 6.95 8.55 -9.35
C TYR A 168 7.20 8.06 -10.78
N LYS A 169 6.91 6.77 -11.03
CA LYS A 169 6.96 6.18 -12.38
C LYS A 169 5.66 6.45 -13.14
N GLY A 170 5.57 7.62 -13.78
CA GLY A 170 4.48 7.99 -14.67
C GLY A 170 3.51 9.01 -14.08
N ASN A 171 2.45 9.31 -14.82
CA ASN A 171 1.42 10.27 -14.40
C ASN A 171 0.29 9.49 -13.73
N GLY A 172 0.36 9.35 -12.41
CA GLY A 172 -0.68 8.78 -11.56
C GLY A 172 -1.17 9.80 -10.53
N GLU A 173 -2.36 9.55 -9.98
CA GLU A 173 -2.75 10.16 -8.71
C GLU A 173 -2.21 9.28 -7.59
N HIS A 174 -1.38 9.86 -6.73
CA HIS A 174 -0.78 9.15 -5.60
C HIS A 174 -1.30 9.74 -4.29
N ILE A 175 -1.50 8.86 -3.32
CA ILE A 175 -1.87 9.25 -1.96
C ILE A 175 -0.68 8.95 -1.06
N ILE A 176 -0.02 9.99 -0.59
CA ILE A 176 1.05 9.83 0.39
C ILE A 176 0.40 9.78 1.77
N THR A 177 0.70 8.75 2.54
CA THR A 177 0.26 8.64 3.94
C THR A 177 1.45 8.79 4.87
N LEU A 178 1.37 9.75 5.79
CA LEU A 178 2.34 9.89 6.87
C LEU A 178 1.82 9.24 8.15
N TYR A 179 2.65 8.38 8.71
CA TYR A 179 2.48 7.75 10.01
C TYR A 179 3.59 8.18 10.96
N GLY A 180 3.47 7.83 12.23
CA GLY A 180 4.49 8.06 13.24
C GLY A 180 4.05 9.04 14.33
N ASP A 181 4.86 9.13 15.37
CA ASP A 181 4.64 10.01 16.52
C ASP A 181 5.22 11.42 16.33
N PHE A 182 5.51 11.77 15.07
CA PHE A 182 6.23 12.98 14.67
C PHE A 182 5.71 14.27 15.30
N GLU A 183 6.68 15.10 15.66
CA GLU A 183 6.58 16.53 15.96
C GLU A 183 7.79 17.20 15.31
N PHE A 184 7.60 18.39 14.76
CA PHE A 184 8.61 19.05 13.94
C PHE A 184 9.21 20.27 14.66
N GLU A 185 10.51 20.47 14.51
CA GLU A 185 11.10 21.81 14.63
C GLU A 185 10.81 22.61 13.34
N LYS A 186 10.83 21.94 12.18
CA LYS A 186 10.51 22.54 10.88
C LYS A 186 9.74 21.57 10.00
N LEU A 187 8.64 22.04 9.43
CA LEU A 187 7.84 21.37 8.42
C LEU A 187 7.60 22.34 7.26
N ASP A 188 8.30 22.12 6.15
CA ASP A 188 8.18 22.94 4.94
C ASP A 188 7.59 22.12 3.81
N LEU A 189 6.35 22.46 3.44
CA LEU A 189 5.55 21.79 2.42
C LEU A 189 5.37 22.66 1.17
N ARG A 190 6.17 23.73 0.99
CA ARG A 190 6.02 24.63 -0.19
C ARG A 190 6.29 23.91 -1.52
N GLU A 191 7.25 22.99 -1.52
CA GLU A 191 7.59 22.16 -2.68
C GLU A 191 6.80 20.83 -2.72
N LEU A 192 5.84 20.65 -1.80
CA LEU A 192 5.00 19.47 -1.76
C LEU A 192 3.88 19.62 -2.79
N ASN A 193 4.05 18.96 -3.94
CA ASN A 193 3.08 19.00 -5.03
C ASN A 193 1.80 18.24 -4.66
N GLY A 194 0.79 18.95 -4.16
CA GLY A 194 -0.51 18.36 -3.84
C GLY A 194 -1.33 19.13 -2.82
N VAL A 195 -2.40 18.48 -2.34
CA VAL A 195 -3.20 18.97 -1.21
C VAL A 195 -3.05 17.99 -0.06
N TYR A 196 -2.80 18.51 1.15
CA TYR A 196 -2.57 17.67 2.32
C TYR A 196 -3.58 17.93 3.44
N TYR A 197 -3.90 16.88 4.17
CA TYR A 197 -5.01 16.79 5.12
C TYR A 197 -4.52 16.16 6.42
N PRO A 198 -4.28 16.98 7.47
CA PRO A 198 -3.99 16.47 8.80
C PRO A 198 -5.19 15.69 9.32
N LEU A 199 -4.96 14.48 9.82
CA LEU A 199 -6.01 13.62 10.40
C LEU A 199 -6.13 13.79 11.93
N GLY A 200 -5.22 14.58 12.50
CA GLY A 200 -5.20 15.00 13.89
C GLY A 200 -4.24 16.17 14.06
N THR A 201 -3.97 16.54 15.30
CA THR A 201 -3.04 17.64 15.60
C THR A 201 -1.60 17.27 15.24
N ILE A 202 -0.92 18.19 14.57
CA ILE A 202 0.51 18.13 14.23
C ILE A 202 1.17 19.37 14.83
N TYR A 203 2.26 19.18 15.57
CA TYR A 203 3.02 20.27 16.16
C TYR A 203 4.27 20.54 15.33
N ALA A 204 4.52 21.81 15.02
CA ALA A 204 5.69 22.23 14.25
C ALA A 204 6.16 23.63 14.69
N ASP A 205 7.40 23.81 15.16
CA ASP A 205 7.83 25.15 15.60
C ASP A 205 7.86 26.14 14.41
N THR A 206 8.29 25.67 13.24
CA THR A 206 8.17 26.38 11.96
C THR A 206 7.35 25.56 10.96
N PHE A 207 6.24 26.13 10.48
CA PHE A 207 5.43 25.54 9.40
C PHE A 207 5.38 26.48 8.18
N LEU A 208 5.70 25.94 6.99
CA LEU A 208 5.72 26.68 5.73
C LEU A 208 4.86 25.96 4.69
N SER A 209 4.01 26.72 4.01
CA SER A 209 3.13 26.21 2.97
C SER A 209 2.64 27.31 2.02
N ASP A 210 2.41 26.94 0.77
CA ASP A 210 1.73 27.77 -0.23
C ASP A 210 0.20 27.56 -0.27
N LEU A 211 -0.31 26.50 0.37
CA LEU A 211 -1.76 26.28 0.51
C LEU A 211 -2.35 27.27 1.50
N LYS A 212 -3.23 28.14 1.00
CA LYS A 212 -3.99 29.11 1.81
C LYS A 212 -5.30 28.49 2.32
N ILE A 213 -5.19 27.44 3.11
CA ILE A 213 -6.35 26.75 3.70
C ILE A 213 -6.40 27.11 5.19
N GLU A 214 -7.35 27.97 5.58
CA GLU A 214 -7.48 28.45 6.97
C GLU A 214 -7.65 27.30 7.98
N ASP A 215 -8.30 26.21 7.58
CA ASP A 215 -8.51 25.03 8.43
C ASP A 215 -7.22 24.28 8.77
N LEU A 216 -6.16 24.40 7.96
CA LEU A 216 -4.86 23.81 8.31
C LEU A 216 -4.29 24.39 9.60
N ASN A 217 -4.51 25.68 9.85
CA ASN A 217 -4.02 26.37 11.05
C ASN A 217 -4.72 25.88 12.35
N LYS A 218 -5.82 25.13 12.23
CA LYS A 218 -6.49 24.50 13.38
C LYS A 218 -5.86 23.17 13.77
N LEU A 219 -5.20 22.49 12.83
CA LEU A 219 -4.66 21.14 13.01
C LEU A 219 -3.13 21.13 13.01
N ILE A 220 -2.48 22.06 12.31
CA ILE A 220 -1.04 22.27 12.38
C ILE A 220 -0.79 23.46 13.31
N ILE A 221 -0.33 23.16 14.51
CA ILE A 221 -0.13 24.14 15.58
C ILE A 221 1.34 24.54 15.61
N THR A 222 1.61 25.82 15.32
CA THR A 222 2.93 26.42 15.46
C THR A 222 3.18 26.86 16.89
N GLN A 223 4.30 26.43 17.49
CA GLN A 223 4.67 26.71 18.89
C GLN A 223 5.99 27.46 19.00
#